data_AF-A0A9E0MPP4-F1
#
_entry.id   AF-A0A9E0MPP4-F1
#
_cell.length_a   1.000
_cell.length_b   1.000
_cell.length_c   1.000
_cell.angle_alpha   90.00
_cell.angle_beta   90.00
_cell.angle_gamma   90.00
#
_symmetry.space_group_name_H-M   'P 1'
#
loop_
_entity.id
_entity.type
_entity.pdbx_description
1 polymer ?
#
loop_
_entity_poly.entity_id
_entity_poly.type
_entity_poly.pdbx_seq_one_letter_code
_entity_poly.pdbx_strand_id
1 'polypeptide(L)'
;MLRPWPALLLSLLACGSNQVSTPTDAPEPVVDAAVCGNRLVEGDEQCDDGDTDDTDGCVACRFATCGDGFVRRGVEDCDETGATCVRCTTPCAGGVADPATGHCYWIDGTAATRANAATTCAAGRGHLAALDAAGEWAVVAPLWTSPFDGAWLGLTRAVDGQNQWRWEPGALLVGAASWNPGEPNDSGGNEDCVEVGGMTGTWNDLACNQTRRALCERPAWTIDPATNRAYRVFFALRTHAEAIGDCAAVGAHLVTITSAEEQAFVAALVGRDAWLGGFQGVGEGTWFWSTGERFDYTNWGPNQPDDAGGNEDCAQLVAATDTWNDRDCTARLPAICEVD
;
A
#
# COMPACT_ATOMS: atom_id res chain seq x y z
N MET A 1 -48.90 47.97 52.54
CA MET A 1 -50.26 48.17 52.01
C MET A 1 -50.22 47.97 50.51
N LEU A 2 -51.12 47.13 50.01
CA LEU A 2 -51.13 46.51 48.67
C LEU A 2 -51.16 47.52 47.51
N ARG A 3 -50.46 47.22 46.41
CA ARG A 3 -50.69 47.82 45.09
C ARG A 3 -51.08 46.71 44.09
N PRO A 4 -52.21 46.82 43.38
CA PRO A 4 -52.64 45.82 42.41
C PRO A 4 -51.96 46.02 41.04
N TRP A 5 -51.79 44.91 40.31
CA TRP A 5 -51.27 44.86 38.94
C TRP A 5 -52.41 45.05 37.92
N PRO A 6 -52.18 45.63 36.73
CA PRO A 6 -53.22 45.81 35.73
C PRO A 6 -53.43 44.53 34.89
N ALA A 7 -54.70 44.26 34.58
CA ALA A 7 -55.14 43.19 33.70
C ALA A 7 -54.91 43.54 32.21
N LEU A 8 -54.35 42.59 31.45
CA LEU A 8 -54.22 42.67 30.00
C LEU A 8 -55.55 42.25 29.35
N LEU A 9 -56.11 43.12 28.49
CA LEU A 9 -57.24 42.81 27.63
C LEU A 9 -56.80 41.93 26.45
N LEU A 10 -57.46 40.77 26.29
CA LEU A 10 -57.31 39.90 25.12
C LEU A 10 -58.47 40.19 24.15
N SER A 11 -58.18 40.83 23.02
CA SER A 11 -59.14 41.08 21.95
C SER A 11 -59.24 39.85 21.04
N LEU A 12 -60.34 39.11 21.15
CA LEU A 12 -60.74 38.06 20.19
C LEU A 12 -61.37 38.72 18.96
N LEU A 13 -60.63 38.81 17.85
CA LEU A 13 -61.22 39.01 16.52
C LEU A 13 -61.58 37.64 15.94
N ALA A 14 -62.87 37.44 15.68
CA ALA A 14 -63.38 36.34 14.87
C ALA A 14 -63.11 36.61 13.39
N CYS A 15 -62.57 35.62 12.67
CA CYS A 15 -62.55 35.61 11.20
C CYS A 15 -63.57 34.60 10.68
N GLY A 16 -64.36 35.06 9.71
CA GLY A 16 -65.47 34.37 9.09
C GLY A 16 -65.06 33.27 8.11
N SER A 17 -66.06 32.44 7.80
CA SER A 17 -66.01 31.30 6.92
C SER A 17 -65.72 31.76 5.48
N ASN A 18 -64.52 31.51 4.98
CA ASN A 18 -64.23 31.61 3.55
C ASN A 18 -63.97 30.22 3.00
N GLN A 19 -64.81 29.83 2.04
CA GLN A 19 -64.77 28.57 1.31
C GLN A 19 -63.44 28.50 0.54
N VAL A 20 -62.66 27.46 0.82
CA VAL A 20 -61.46 27.12 0.06
C VAL A 20 -61.90 26.48 -1.25
N SER A 21 -61.84 27.24 -2.34
CA SER A 21 -61.83 26.69 -3.70
C SER A 21 -60.42 26.16 -3.99
N THR A 22 -60.31 24.85 -4.19
CA THR A 22 -59.07 24.16 -4.59
C THR A 22 -58.64 24.63 -5.98
N PRO A 23 -57.38 25.07 -6.17
CA PRO A 23 -56.83 25.24 -7.51
C PRO A 23 -56.59 23.85 -8.13
N THR A 24 -57.24 23.59 -9.26
CA THR A 24 -56.88 22.53 -10.20
C THR A 24 -55.53 22.85 -10.85
N ASP A 25 -54.69 21.82 -10.94
CA ASP A 25 -53.40 21.74 -11.65
C ASP A 25 -52.28 22.71 -11.20
N ALA A 26 -51.56 22.31 -10.15
CA ALA A 26 -50.12 22.47 -10.14
C ALA A 26 -49.51 21.22 -10.82
N PRO A 27 -48.59 21.35 -11.79
CA PRO A 27 -47.87 20.20 -12.29
C PRO A 27 -47.14 19.55 -11.10
N GLU A 28 -47.26 18.24 -10.98
CA GLU A 28 -46.51 17.45 -10.02
C GLU A 28 -45.02 17.85 -10.11
N PRO A 29 -44.30 17.96 -8.98
CA PRO A 29 -42.86 18.15 -9.04
C PRO A 29 -42.30 17.01 -9.88
N VAL A 30 -41.65 17.36 -10.99
CA VAL A 30 -40.90 16.40 -11.79
C VAL A 30 -39.89 15.82 -10.80
N VAL A 31 -40.06 14.56 -10.42
CA VAL A 31 -39.00 13.82 -9.76
C VAL A 31 -37.89 13.78 -10.80
N ASP A 32 -36.90 14.66 -10.65
CA ASP A 32 -35.66 14.53 -11.41
C ASP A 32 -35.21 13.08 -11.20
N ALA A 33 -34.97 12.38 -12.31
CA ALA A 33 -34.48 11.01 -12.24
C ALA A 33 -33.20 11.04 -11.40
N ALA A 34 -33.06 10.14 -10.43
CA ALA A 34 -31.85 10.05 -9.61
C ALA A 34 -30.61 10.05 -10.54
N VAL A 35 -29.68 10.97 -10.27
CA VAL A 35 -28.49 11.18 -11.09
C VAL A 35 -27.26 10.91 -10.26
N CYS A 36 -26.65 9.76 -10.52
CA CYS A 36 -25.38 9.41 -9.93
C CYS A 36 -24.27 10.41 -10.26
N GLY A 37 -23.54 10.85 -9.23
CA GLY A 37 -22.41 11.77 -9.32
C GLY A 37 -22.79 13.24 -9.13
N ASN A 38 -23.96 13.54 -8.59
CA ASN A 38 -24.43 14.92 -8.38
C ASN A 38 -24.27 15.41 -6.92
N ARG A 39 -23.69 14.58 -6.04
CA ARG A 39 -23.50 14.74 -4.58
C ARG A 39 -24.78 14.65 -3.76
N LEU A 40 -25.84 14.10 -4.32
CA LEU A 40 -27.14 13.94 -3.65
C LEU A 40 -27.56 12.49 -3.79
N VAL A 41 -27.73 11.80 -2.66
CA VAL A 41 -28.27 10.43 -2.67
C VAL A 41 -29.79 10.52 -2.88
N GLU A 42 -30.25 10.11 -4.06
CA GLU A 42 -31.64 10.22 -4.52
C GLU A 42 -32.19 8.86 -4.99
N GLY A 43 -33.49 8.61 -4.79
CA GLY A 43 -34.13 7.38 -5.27
C GLY A 43 -33.55 6.08 -4.68
N ASP A 44 -33.02 5.21 -5.55
CA ASP A 44 -32.47 3.89 -5.20
C ASP A 44 -30.94 3.89 -5.02
N GLU A 45 -30.31 5.06 -5.02
CA GLU A 45 -28.87 5.21 -4.79
C GLU A 45 -28.51 4.84 -3.35
N GLN A 46 -27.41 4.10 -3.17
CA GLN A 46 -26.87 3.79 -1.84
C GLN A 46 -25.76 4.76 -1.43
N CYS A 47 -25.11 5.38 -2.41
CA CYS A 47 -24.07 6.39 -2.27
C CYS A 47 -24.12 7.33 -3.47
N ASP A 48 -23.54 8.53 -3.31
CA ASP A 48 -23.20 9.47 -4.39
C ASP A 48 -22.03 10.33 -3.89
N ASP A 49 -20.87 10.23 -4.53
CA ASP A 49 -19.63 10.92 -4.18
C ASP A 49 -19.31 12.12 -5.09
N GLY A 50 -20.20 12.43 -6.02
CA GLY A 50 -20.10 13.63 -6.85
C GLY A 50 -19.25 13.50 -8.10
N ASP A 51 -18.96 12.29 -8.55
CA ASP A 51 -18.42 12.04 -9.88
C ASP A 51 -18.97 10.74 -10.50
N THR A 52 -18.38 10.30 -11.61
CA THR A 52 -18.80 9.10 -12.34
C THR A 52 -17.65 8.10 -12.47
N ASP A 53 -16.66 8.16 -11.57
CA ASP A 53 -15.52 7.27 -11.54
C ASP A 53 -15.90 5.98 -10.81
N ASP A 54 -16.34 4.98 -11.57
CA ASP A 54 -16.65 3.63 -11.06
C ASP A 54 -15.39 2.84 -10.62
N THR A 55 -14.33 3.52 -10.16
CA THR A 55 -13.11 2.90 -9.62
C THR A 55 -12.86 3.23 -8.16
N ASP A 56 -13.84 3.74 -7.43
CA ASP A 56 -13.71 4.09 -6.02
C ASP A 56 -14.80 3.46 -5.12
N GLY A 57 -15.14 4.12 -4.00
CA GLY A 57 -16.10 3.60 -3.04
C GLY A 57 -17.55 3.59 -3.52
N CYS A 58 -17.90 4.33 -4.57
CA CYS A 58 -19.26 4.44 -5.08
C CYS A 58 -19.34 4.08 -6.57
N VAL A 59 -19.74 2.84 -6.85
CA VAL A 59 -19.81 2.29 -8.20
C VAL A 59 -21.25 2.20 -8.65
N ALA A 60 -21.58 2.84 -9.77
CA ALA A 60 -22.93 2.93 -10.30
C ALA A 60 -23.97 3.30 -9.21
N CYS A 61 -23.59 4.22 -8.30
CA CYS A 61 -24.35 4.66 -7.13
C CYS A 61 -24.80 3.56 -6.18
N ARG A 62 -23.95 2.55 -6.04
CA ARG A 62 -24.02 1.54 -4.99
C ARG A 62 -22.69 1.49 -4.26
N PHE A 63 -22.73 1.12 -2.99
CA PHE A 63 -21.49 0.86 -2.27
C PHE A 63 -20.71 -0.22 -3.00
N ALA A 64 -19.44 0.05 -3.27
CA ALA A 64 -18.57 -0.90 -3.93
C ALA A 64 -18.44 -2.20 -3.12
N THR A 65 -18.56 -3.34 -3.81
CA THR A 65 -18.42 -4.68 -3.24
C THR A 65 -17.74 -5.57 -4.26
N CYS A 66 -16.75 -6.39 -3.94
CA CYS A 66 -16.19 -7.18 -5.04
C CYS A 66 -17.18 -8.21 -5.61
N GLY A 67 -16.97 -8.50 -6.88
CA GLY A 67 -17.87 -9.22 -7.76
C GLY A 67 -19.02 -8.35 -8.31
N ASP A 68 -18.95 -7.01 -8.19
CA ASP A 68 -20.01 -6.08 -8.63
C ASP A 68 -19.88 -5.59 -10.07
N GLY A 69 -18.81 -5.96 -10.77
CA GLY A 69 -18.51 -5.59 -12.14
C GLY A 69 -17.40 -4.53 -12.27
N PHE A 70 -16.90 -3.98 -11.16
CA PHE A 70 -16.00 -2.83 -11.16
C PHE A 70 -14.73 -3.06 -10.34
N VAL A 71 -13.57 -2.72 -10.90
CA VAL A 71 -12.29 -2.80 -10.20
C VAL A 71 -12.03 -1.48 -9.50
N ARG A 72 -12.06 -1.49 -8.16
CA ARG A 72 -11.64 -0.33 -7.41
C ARG A 72 -10.15 -0.06 -7.53
N ARG A 73 -9.83 1.10 -8.09
CA ARG A 73 -8.48 1.60 -8.25
C ARG A 73 -7.81 1.62 -6.90
N GLY A 74 -6.89 0.68 -6.75
CA GLY A 74 -6.15 0.64 -5.52
C GLY A 74 -7.02 0.29 -4.34
N VAL A 75 -7.99 -0.62 -4.48
CA VAL A 75 -8.49 -1.42 -3.37
C VAL A 75 -8.53 -2.89 -3.78
N GLU A 76 -8.81 -3.16 -5.06
CA GLU A 76 -8.70 -4.49 -5.64
C GLU A 76 -7.93 -4.44 -6.96
N ASP A 77 -7.14 -5.49 -7.22
CA ASP A 77 -6.40 -5.62 -8.48
C ASP A 77 -7.30 -6.15 -9.62
N CYS A 78 -8.47 -6.68 -9.29
CA CYS A 78 -9.46 -7.26 -10.20
C CYS A 78 -10.82 -7.42 -9.50
N ASP A 79 -11.87 -7.67 -10.28
CA ASP A 79 -13.24 -7.83 -9.81
C ASP A 79 -13.78 -9.21 -10.24
N GLU A 80 -13.62 -10.20 -9.36
CA GLU A 80 -14.04 -11.59 -9.63
C GLU A 80 -15.31 -11.96 -8.86
N THR A 81 -16.27 -12.60 -9.53
CA THR A 81 -17.53 -13.01 -8.91
C THR A 81 -17.31 -14.18 -7.94
N GLY A 82 -17.49 -13.98 -6.62
CA GLY A 82 -17.37 -15.05 -5.61
C GLY A 82 -17.21 -14.54 -4.17
N ALA A 83 -17.25 -15.45 -3.18
CA ALA A 83 -17.29 -15.12 -1.74
C ALA A 83 -15.96 -14.64 -1.12
N THR A 84 -14.91 -14.36 -1.90
CA THR A 84 -13.61 -13.94 -1.36
C THR A 84 -12.91 -12.94 -2.28
N CYS A 85 -12.99 -11.66 -1.93
CA CYS A 85 -12.30 -10.54 -2.59
C CYS A 85 -10.79 -10.45 -2.31
N VAL A 86 -10.23 -11.45 -1.64
CA VAL A 86 -8.80 -11.49 -1.26
C VAL A 86 -7.96 -12.19 -2.33
N ARG A 87 -8.59 -12.75 -3.37
CA ARG A 87 -7.91 -13.50 -4.42
C ARG A 87 -8.46 -13.16 -5.78
N CYS A 88 -7.84 -12.20 -6.44
CA CYS A 88 -7.73 -12.28 -7.89
C CYS A 88 -7.14 -13.64 -8.24
N THR A 89 -7.91 -14.52 -8.89
CA THR A 89 -7.38 -15.75 -9.49
C THR A 89 -6.51 -15.47 -10.71
N THR A 90 -6.35 -14.21 -11.10
CA THR A 90 -5.13 -13.78 -11.83
C THR A 90 -4.32 -12.74 -11.03
N PRO A 91 -3.61 -13.14 -9.96
CA PRO A 91 -2.80 -12.22 -9.13
C PRO A 91 -1.60 -11.63 -9.89
N CYS A 92 -1.37 -12.09 -11.13
CA CYS A 92 -0.17 -11.82 -11.91
C CYS A 92 -0.51 -11.69 -13.39
N ALA A 93 -1.15 -10.59 -13.79
CA ALA A 93 -1.43 -10.31 -15.19
C ALA A 93 -0.11 -10.16 -15.98
N GLY A 94 0.12 -11.05 -16.95
CA GLY A 94 1.37 -11.06 -17.75
C GLY A 94 2.58 -11.69 -17.05
N GLY A 95 2.38 -12.38 -15.92
CA GLY A 95 3.42 -13.07 -15.17
C GLY A 95 3.01 -14.48 -14.71
N VAL A 96 3.69 -14.97 -13.68
CA VAL A 96 3.45 -16.25 -13.01
C VAL A 96 3.27 -16.01 -11.52
N ALA A 97 2.26 -16.64 -10.92
CA ALA A 97 2.07 -16.64 -9.48
C ALA A 97 2.67 -17.91 -8.88
N ASP A 98 3.39 -17.77 -7.77
CA ASP A 98 3.79 -18.91 -6.95
C ASP A 98 2.55 -19.48 -6.23
N PRO A 99 2.16 -20.74 -6.47
CA PRO A 99 1.00 -21.34 -5.83
C PRO A 99 1.17 -21.53 -4.31
N ALA A 100 2.40 -21.53 -3.78
CA ALA A 100 2.67 -21.72 -2.36
C ALA A 100 2.54 -20.41 -1.57
N THR A 101 3.12 -19.33 -2.10
CA THR A 101 3.21 -18.03 -1.41
C THR A 101 2.21 -17.00 -1.92
N GLY A 102 1.68 -17.20 -3.13
CA GLY A 102 0.88 -16.21 -3.85
C GLY A 102 1.68 -15.05 -4.44
N HIS A 103 3.02 -15.06 -4.33
CA HIS A 103 3.87 -14.02 -4.91
C HIS A 103 3.74 -14.01 -6.43
N CYS A 104 3.70 -12.83 -7.02
CA CYS A 104 3.60 -12.64 -8.47
C CYS A 104 4.96 -12.24 -9.03
N TYR A 105 5.40 -12.94 -10.07
CA TYR A 105 6.65 -12.66 -10.77
C TYR A 105 6.39 -12.37 -12.24
N TRP A 106 7.09 -11.39 -12.80
CA TRP A 106 7.03 -11.08 -14.23
C TRP A 106 8.36 -10.53 -14.73
N ILE A 107 8.59 -10.61 -16.04
CA ILE A 107 9.75 -9.98 -16.68
C ILE A 107 9.31 -8.67 -17.34
N ASP A 108 9.95 -7.56 -16.96
CA ASP A 108 9.90 -6.35 -17.79
C ASP A 108 10.75 -6.55 -19.04
N GLY A 109 10.13 -6.39 -20.21
CA GLY A 109 10.77 -6.60 -21.51
C GLY A 109 11.84 -5.55 -21.86
N THR A 110 11.86 -4.42 -21.14
CA THR A 110 12.74 -3.28 -21.42
C THR A 110 14.09 -3.47 -20.73
N ALA A 111 15.18 -3.46 -21.50
CA ALA A 111 16.52 -3.49 -20.91
C ALA A 111 16.88 -2.11 -20.32
N ALA A 112 17.23 -2.07 -19.04
CA ALA A 112 17.55 -0.85 -18.32
C ALA A 112 18.67 -1.08 -17.29
N THR A 113 19.25 0.02 -16.79
CA THR A 113 20.14 -0.05 -15.62
C THR A 113 19.40 -0.61 -14.42
N ARG A 114 20.11 -1.21 -13.46
CA ARG A 114 19.47 -1.83 -12.29
C ARG A 114 18.55 -0.85 -11.54
N ALA A 115 18.96 0.41 -11.39
CA ALA A 115 18.16 1.45 -10.75
C ALA A 115 16.86 1.78 -11.52
N ASN A 116 16.94 1.89 -12.84
CA ASN A 116 15.74 2.13 -13.66
C ASN A 116 14.82 0.92 -13.68
N ALA A 117 15.40 -0.29 -13.70
CA ALA A 117 14.66 -1.54 -13.69
C ALA A 117 13.92 -1.74 -12.35
N ALA A 118 14.54 -1.39 -11.22
CA ALA A 118 13.89 -1.34 -9.91
C ALA A 118 12.71 -0.36 -9.88
N THR A 119 12.85 0.81 -10.53
CA THR A 119 11.75 1.77 -10.68
C THR A 119 10.59 1.18 -11.48
N THR A 120 10.86 0.40 -12.53
CA THR A 120 9.81 -0.31 -13.27
C THR A 120 9.09 -1.35 -12.42
N CYS A 121 9.82 -2.16 -11.64
CA CYS A 121 9.18 -3.13 -10.74
C CYS A 121 8.34 -2.43 -9.66
N ALA A 122 8.83 -1.32 -9.11
CA ALA A 122 8.10 -0.47 -8.17
C ALA A 122 6.79 0.07 -8.76
N ALA A 123 6.77 0.46 -10.04
CA ALA A 123 5.53 0.88 -10.71
C ALA A 123 4.48 -0.24 -10.80
N GLY A 124 4.93 -1.50 -10.84
CA GLY A 124 4.06 -2.69 -10.73
C GLY A 124 3.70 -3.07 -9.29
N ARG A 125 4.00 -2.20 -8.31
CA ARG A 125 3.86 -2.45 -6.87
C ARG A 125 4.71 -3.61 -6.36
N GLY A 126 5.84 -3.84 -7.01
CA GLY A 126 6.80 -4.86 -6.65
C GLY A 126 8.21 -4.30 -6.42
N HIS A 127 9.19 -5.17 -6.52
CA HIS A 127 10.62 -4.89 -6.47
C HIS A 127 11.35 -5.83 -7.43
N LEU A 128 12.65 -5.65 -7.64
CA LEU A 128 13.45 -6.68 -8.32
C LEU A 128 13.43 -7.94 -7.47
N ALA A 129 13.17 -9.08 -8.11
CA ALA A 129 12.84 -10.31 -7.42
C ALA A 129 13.94 -10.79 -6.48
N ALA A 130 13.51 -11.26 -5.32
CA ALA A 130 14.28 -12.12 -4.45
C ALA A 130 14.04 -13.57 -4.89
N LEU A 131 15.13 -14.29 -5.18
CA LEU A 131 15.07 -15.74 -5.45
C LEU A 131 15.83 -16.44 -4.30
N ASP A 132 15.26 -16.36 -3.11
CA ASP A 132 15.88 -16.74 -1.84
C ASP A 132 15.26 -17.98 -1.17
N ALA A 133 14.22 -18.55 -1.77
CA ALA A 133 13.55 -19.76 -1.32
C ALA A 133 13.71 -20.94 -2.30
N ALA A 134 13.67 -22.15 -1.73
CA ALA A 134 13.78 -23.37 -2.51
C ALA A 134 12.55 -23.54 -3.42
N GLY A 135 12.79 -23.68 -4.72
CA GLY A 135 11.74 -23.91 -5.72
C GLY A 135 11.27 -22.68 -6.46
N GLU A 136 11.62 -21.46 -6.04
CA GLU A 136 11.22 -20.23 -6.74
C GLU A 136 11.69 -20.18 -8.19
N TRP A 137 12.91 -20.66 -8.47
CA TRP A 137 13.40 -20.79 -9.84
C TRP A 137 12.44 -21.62 -10.72
N ALA A 138 11.86 -22.71 -10.19
CA ALA A 138 10.94 -23.54 -10.96
C ALA A 138 9.63 -22.81 -11.29
N VAL A 139 9.22 -21.85 -10.45
CA VAL A 139 8.06 -20.98 -10.69
C VAL A 139 8.36 -19.98 -11.79
N VAL A 140 9.53 -19.32 -11.73
CA VAL A 140 9.86 -18.23 -12.67
C VAL A 140 10.44 -18.72 -13.99
N ALA A 141 11.11 -19.86 -14.05
CA ALA A 141 11.79 -20.38 -15.24
C ALA A 141 10.96 -20.34 -16.55
N PRO A 142 9.62 -20.60 -16.53
CA PRO A 142 8.78 -20.48 -17.72
C PRO A 142 8.67 -19.06 -18.31
N LEU A 143 9.04 -18.00 -17.57
CA LEU A 143 9.02 -16.61 -18.05
C LEU A 143 10.08 -16.33 -19.14
N TRP A 144 11.09 -17.20 -19.30
CA TRP A 144 12.17 -17.01 -20.28
C TRP A 144 11.80 -17.59 -21.65
N THR A 145 11.75 -16.75 -22.69
CA THR A 145 11.27 -17.16 -24.03
C THR A 145 12.25 -16.85 -25.18
N SER A 146 13.37 -17.55 -25.32
CA SER A 146 14.41 -17.37 -26.38
C SER A 146 14.14 -16.40 -27.58
N PRO A 147 15.06 -15.46 -27.90
CA PRO A 147 16.40 -15.26 -27.30
C PRO A 147 16.33 -14.36 -26.07
N PHE A 148 16.77 -14.89 -24.92
CA PHE A 148 16.70 -14.21 -23.62
C PHE A 148 18.05 -14.35 -22.91
N ASP A 149 18.76 -13.23 -22.76
CA ASP A 149 20.16 -13.24 -22.31
C ASP A 149 20.30 -13.16 -20.78
N GLY A 150 19.35 -12.55 -20.07
CA GLY A 150 19.35 -12.45 -18.61
C GLY A 150 18.44 -11.35 -18.09
N ALA A 151 18.23 -11.32 -16.77
CA ALA A 151 17.45 -10.29 -16.10
C ALA A 151 18.10 -9.90 -14.76
N TRP A 152 17.97 -8.63 -14.37
CA TRP A 152 18.34 -8.17 -13.04
C TRP A 152 17.51 -8.89 -11.97
N LEU A 153 18.21 -9.28 -10.90
CA LEU A 153 17.64 -9.70 -9.62
C LEU A 153 17.75 -8.56 -8.60
N GLY A 154 17.02 -8.69 -7.49
CA GLY A 154 17.06 -7.75 -6.38
C GLY A 154 18.34 -7.79 -5.56
N LEU A 155 19.22 -8.76 -5.80
CA LEU A 155 20.45 -8.94 -5.03
C LEU A 155 21.52 -7.91 -5.41
N THR A 156 22.07 -7.25 -4.40
CA THR A 156 23.20 -6.32 -4.53
C THR A 156 24.22 -6.51 -3.45
N ARG A 157 25.48 -6.20 -3.74
CA ARG A 157 26.55 -6.20 -2.75
C ARG A 157 26.52 -4.86 -2.01
N ALA A 158 26.30 -4.92 -0.70
CA ALA A 158 26.35 -3.75 0.14
C ALA A 158 27.82 -3.25 0.22
N VAL A 159 28.03 -1.97 -0.08
CA VAL A 159 29.34 -1.31 0.02
C VAL A 159 29.65 -0.87 1.47
N ASP A 160 29.02 -1.51 2.46
CA ASP A 160 29.10 -1.18 3.89
C ASP A 160 30.38 -1.71 4.56
N GLY A 161 31.37 -2.12 3.77
CA GLY A 161 32.66 -2.63 4.23
C GLY A 161 32.63 -4.09 4.70
N GLN A 162 31.47 -4.77 4.66
CA GLN A 162 31.36 -6.20 5.01
C GLN A 162 31.28 -7.14 3.79
N ASN A 163 31.22 -6.60 2.56
CA ASN A 163 31.11 -7.37 1.31
C ASN A 163 29.96 -8.40 1.33
N GLN A 164 28.83 -8.03 1.94
CA GLN A 164 27.65 -8.91 2.04
C GLN A 164 26.67 -8.65 0.90
N TRP A 165 26.02 -9.71 0.43
CA TRP A 165 24.94 -9.62 -0.55
C TRP A 165 23.60 -9.46 0.16
N ARG A 166 22.78 -8.53 -0.32
CA ARG A 166 21.48 -8.18 0.26
C ARG A 166 20.43 -8.06 -0.83
N TRP A 167 19.29 -8.70 -0.61
CA TRP A 167 18.12 -8.58 -1.47
C TRP A 167 17.46 -7.21 -1.29
N GLU A 168 16.73 -6.76 -2.30
CA GLU A 168 16.02 -5.48 -2.24
C GLU A 168 15.04 -5.38 -1.05
N PRO A 169 14.36 -6.47 -0.64
CA PRO A 169 13.60 -6.53 0.62
C PRO A 169 14.39 -6.30 1.92
N GLY A 170 15.71 -6.35 1.85
CA GLY A 170 16.61 -6.12 2.97
C GLY A 170 17.20 -7.39 3.56
N ALA A 171 16.69 -8.58 3.25
CA ALA A 171 17.25 -9.84 3.71
C ALA A 171 18.70 -10.02 3.21
N LEU A 172 19.59 -10.45 4.10
CA LEU A 172 20.94 -10.88 3.71
C LEU A 172 20.84 -12.22 2.98
N LEU A 173 21.68 -12.41 1.96
CA LEU A 173 21.86 -13.71 1.36
C LEU A 173 22.53 -14.63 2.37
N VAL A 174 21.79 -15.62 2.85
CA VAL A 174 22.26 -16.65 3.77
C VAL A 174 22.16 -18.02 3.11
N GLY A 175 23.20 -18.85 3.24
CA GLY A 175 23.19 -20.21 2.71
C GLY A 175 23.67 -20.34 1.26
N ALA A 176 23.09 -21.30 0.53
CA ALA A 176 23.53 -21.66 -0.82
C ALA A 176 23.07 -20.61 -1.84
N ALA A 177 24.01 -20.15 -2.66
CA ALA A 177 23.75 -19.22 -3.74
C ALA A 177 23.82 -19.94 -5.10
N SER A 178 23.09 -19.44 -6.08
CA SER A 178 23.04 -20.05 -7.43
C SER A 178 24.08 -19.46 -8.38
N TRP A 179 25.23 -19.02 -7.88
CA TRP A 179 26.30 -18.43 -8.70
C TRP A 179 26.76 -19.36 -9.82
N ASN A 180 27.07 -18.78 -10.98
CA ASN A 180 27.81 -19.48 -12.03
C ASN A 180 29.18 -19.94 -11.50
N PRO A 181 29.77 -21.01 -12.06
CA PRO A 181 31.14 -21.39 -11.73
C PRO A 181 32.11 -20.23 -11.97
N GLY A 182 32.75 -19.76 -10.90
CA GLY A 182 33.68 -18.62 -10.94
C GLY A 182 33.08 -17.31 -10.43
N GLU A 183 31.77 -17.25 -10.17
CA GLU A 183 31.07 -16.08 -9.65
C GLU A 183 30.83 -16.16 -8.13
N PRO A 184 30.68 -15.02 -7.44
CA PRO A 184 30.85 -13.67 -7.97
C PRO A 184 32.34 -13.32 -8.16
N ASN A 185 32.70 -12.69 -9.26
CA ASN A 185 34.09 -12.46 -9.64
C ASN A 185 34.59 -11.01 -9.48
N ASP A 186 33.67 -10.07 -9.24
CA ASP A 186 33.95 -8.63 -9.11
C ASP A 186 34.82 -8.06 -10.24
N SER A 187 34.45 -8.33 -11.50
CA SER A 187 35.27 -7.99 -12.66
C SER A 187 35.51 -6.49 -12.75
N GLY A 188 36.76 -6.06 -12.64
CA GLY A 188 37.10 -4.65 -12.68
C GLY A 188 36.74 -3.87 -11.40
N GLY A 189 36.35 -4.56 -10.32
CA GLY A 189 36.13 -4.00 -8.99
C GLY A 189 34.85 -3.16 -8.87
N ASN A 190 33.84 -3.40 -9.72
CA ASN A 190 32.61 -2.63 -9.73
C ASN A 190 31.35 -3.47 -10.01
N GLU A 191 31.40 -4.79 -9.81
CA GLU A 191 30.27 -5.69 -10.05
C GLU A 191 29.47 -5.92 -8.77
N ASP A 192 28.60 -4.96 -8.47
CA ASP A 192 27.79 -4.94 -7.23
C ASP A 192 26.32 -5.34 -7.45
N CYS A 193 25.91 -5.69 -8.67
CA CYS A 193 24.53 -6.04 -9.03
C CYS A 193 24.45 -7.43 -9.66
N VAL A 194 23.35 -8.15 -9.44
CA VAL A 194 23.24 -9.54 -9.88
C VAL A 194 22.24 -9.72 -11.00
N GLU A 195 22.65 -10.40 -12.06
CA GLU A 195 21.74 -10.94 -13.06
C GLU A 195 21.49 -12.44 -12.85
N VAL A 196 20.33 -12.91 -13.29
CA VAL A 196 20.04 -14.33 -13.47
C VAL A 196 20.10 -14.69 -14.96
N GLY A 197 20.84 -15.76 -15.26
CA GLY A 197 20.96 -16.33 -16.59
C GLY A 197 19.71 -17.13 -16.98
N GLY A 198 19.15 -16.82 -18.15
CA GLY A 198 17.76 -17.16 -18.44
C GLY A 198 17.38 -18.62 -18.67
N MET A 199 18.34 -19.53 -18.90
CA MET A 199 18.05 -20.96 -19.07
C MET A 199 18.61 -21.83 -17.96
N THR A 200 19.54 -21.31 -17.17
CA THR A 200 20.27 -22.07 -16.15
C THR A 200 19.82 -21.71 -14.74
N GLY A 201 19.20 -20.54 -14.55
CA GLY A 201 18.84 -20.02 -13.22
C GLY A 201 20.04 -19.61 -12.38
N THR A 202 21.23 -19.59 -13.00
CA THR A 202 22.49 -19.29 -12.33
C THR A 202 22.83 -17.82 -12.43
N TRP A 203 23.56 -17.33 -11.44
CA TRP A 203 23.75 -15.90 -11.21
C TRP A 203 25.12 -15.42 -11.62
N ASN A 204 25.20 -14.16 -12.01
CA ASN A 204 26.43 -13.46 -12.35
C ASN A 204 26.38 -12.06 -11.74
N ASP A 205 27.47 -11.61 -11.10
CA ASP A 205 27.60 -10.21 -10.71
C ASP A 205 28.06 -9.38 -11.90
N LEU A 206 27.54 -8.16 -11.97
CA LEU A 206 27.79 -7.21 -13.05
C LEU A 206 27.79 -5.78 -12.52
N ALA A 207 28.45 -4.90 -13.27
CA ALA A 207 28.34 -3.47 -13.03
C ALA A 207 26.88 -3.01 -13.15
N CYS A 208 26.38 -2.33 -12.11
CA CYS A 208 24.98 -1.91 -11.99
C CYS A 208 24.48 -0.95 -13.10
N ASN A 209 25.42 -0.35 -13.86
CA ASN A 209 25.13 0.53 -14.98
C ASN A 209 24.95 -0.21 -16.32
N GLN A 210 25.19 -1.52 -16.37
CA GLN A 210 24.82 -2.33 -17.52
C GLN A 210 23.30 -2.34 -17.70
N THR A 211 22.85 -2.65 -18.91
CA THR A 211 21.42 -2.78 -19.19
C THR A 211 21.03 -4.25 -19.25
N ARG A 212 20.02 -4.63 -18.46
CA ARG A 212 19.34 -5.92 -18.52
C ARG A 212 17.84 -5.70 -18.35
N ARG A 213 17.04 -6.67 -18.76
CA ARG A 213 15.63 -6.75 -18.37
C ARG A 213 15.52 -6.90 -16.85
N ALA A 214 14.34 -6.73 -16.27
CA ALA A 214 14.13 -7.00 -14.84
C ALA A 214 13.24 -8.21 -14.64
N LEU A 215 13.62 -9.08 -13.71
CA LEU A 215 12.67 -9.98 -13.06
C LEU A 215 12.10 -9.21 -11.87
N CYS A 216 10.81 -8.93 -11.93
CA CYS A 216 10.09 -8.25 -10.87
C CYS A 216 9.31 -9.26 -10.03
N GLU A 217 9.16 -8.95 -8.76
CA GLU A 217 8.37 -9.68 -7.79
C GLU A 217 7.43 -8.72 -7.07
N ARG A 218 6.17 -9.12 -6.93
CA ARG A 218 5.19 -8.50 -6.07
C ARG A 218 4.78 -9.50 -4.99
N PRO A 219 5.16 -9.26 -3.72
CA PRO A 219 4.75 -10.09 -2.62
C PRO A 219 3.22 -10.17 -2.50
N ALA A 220 2.75 -11.32 -2.04
CA ALA A 220 1.35 -11.49 -1.65
C ALA A 220 1.03 -10.67 -0.39
N TRP A 221 -0.26 -10.58 -0.05
CA TRP A 221 -0.64 -10.15 1.30
C TRP A 221 -0.30 -11.25 2.30
N THR A 222 0.40 -10.88 3.36
CA THR A 222 0.68 -11.75 4.51
C THR A 222 -0.42 -11.54 5.54
N ILE A 223 -1.18 -12.59 5.85
CA ILE A 223 -2.27 -12.53 6.83
C ILE A 223 -1.72 -12.91 8.20
N ASP A 224 -1.94 -12.07 9.21
CA ASP A 224 -1.72 -12.44 10.59
C ASP A 224 -2.81 -13.43 11.04
N PRO A 225 -2.49 -14.68 11.38
CA PRO A 225 -3.49 -15.66 11.80
C PRO A 225 -4.17 -15.32 13.13
N ALA A 226 -3.58 -14.44 13.96
CA ALA A 226 -4.14 -14.06 15.25
C ALA A 226 -5.23 -12.99 15.12
N THR A 227 -5.01 -11.99 14.26
CA THR A 227 -5.89 -10.83 14.09
C THR A 227 -6.70 -10.85 12.81
N ASN A 228 -6.30 -11.67 11.84
CA ASN A 228 -6.81 -11.70 10.46
C ASN A 228 -6.55 -10.39 9.67
N ARG A 229 -5.69 -9.52 10.19
CA ARG A 229 -5.18 -8.33 9.48
C ARG A 229 -4.24 -8.75 8.35
N ALA A 230 -4.26 -8.00 7.25
CA ALA A 230 -3.44 -8.27 6.08
C ALA A 230 -2.34 -7.23 5.94
N TYR A 231 -1.10 -7.66 5.70
CA TYR A 231 0.05 -6.78 5.58
C TYR A 231 0.79 -7.03 4.27
N ARG A 232 1.32 -5.96 3.67
CA ARG A 232 2.19 -6.05 2.49
C ARG A 232 3.24 -4.95 2.53
N VAL A 233 4.46 -5.30 2.17
CA VAL A 233 5.56 -4.35 2.06
C VAL A 233 5.69 -3.87 0.62
N PHE A 234 5.80 -2.55 0.45
CA PHE A 234 6.14 -1.88 -0.79
C PHE A 234 7.57 -1.35 -0.66
N PHE A 235 8.52 -1.97 -1.37
CA PHE A 235 9.94 -1.65 -1.21
C PHE A 235 10.42 -0.42 -1.98
N ALA A 236 9.55 0.18 -2.79
CA ALA A 236 9.79 1.48 -3.39
C ALA A 236 10.08 2.50 -2.28
N LEU A 237 11.21 3.20 -2.39
CA LEU A 237 11.60 4.17 -1.36
C LEU A 237 10.77 5.44 -1.50
N ARG A 238 9.91 5.70 -0.52
CA ARG A 238 8.94 6.80 -0.49
C ARG A 238 9.21 7.72 0.69
N THR A 239 8.86 9.01 0.55
CA THR A 239 8.66 9.86 1.73
C THR A 239 7.50 9.32 2.57
N HIS A 240 7.38 9.74 3.82
CA HIS A 240 6.28 9.26 4.69
C HIS A 240 4.91 9.59 4.09
N ALA A 241 4.73 10.80 3.58
CA ALA A 241 3.49 11.21 2.92
C ALA A 241 3.21 10.43 1.62
N GLU A 242 4.25 10.15 0.81
CA GLU A 242 4.11 9.30 -0.38
C GLU A 242 3.71 7.86 0.02
N ALA A 243 4.26 7.33 1.12
CA ALA A 243 3.94 5.99 1.63
C ALA A 243 2.48 5.88 2.09
N ILE A 244 1.96 6.88 2.80
CA ILE A 244 0.53 6.97 3.13
C ILE A 244 -0.32 6.92 1.87
N GLY A 245 0.02 7.72 0.85
CA GLY A 245 -0.70 7.74 -0.42
C GLY A 245 -0.64 6.41 -1.17
N ASP A 246 0.52 5.75 -1.19
CA ASP A 246 0.71 4.44 -1.84
C ASP A 246 -0.12 3.34 -1.15
N CYS A 247 -0.19 3.32 0.19
CA CYS A 247 -1.04 2.40 0.95
C CYS A 247 -2.53 2.68 0.75
N ALA A 248 -2.94 3.96 0.81
CA ALA A 248 -4.33 4.35 0.55
C ALA A 248 -4.77 3.95 -0.86
N ALA A 249 -3.88 4.06 -1.84
CA ALA A 249 -4.08 3.60 -3.20
C ALA A 249 -3.96 2.07 -3.36
N VAL A 250 -4.01 1.27 -2.29
CA VAL A 250 -4.35 -0.17 -2.31
C VAL A 250 -5.44 -0.53 -1.28
N GLY A 251 -6.16 0.46 -0.76
CA GLY A 251 -7.26 0.27 0.18
C GLY A 251 -6.78 -0.12 1.57
N ALA A 252 -5.51 0.15 1.82
CA ALA A 252 -4.81 -0.08 3.06
C ALA A 252 -4.45 1.27 3.69
N HIS A 253 -3.95 1.23 4.91
CA HIS A 253 -3.25 2.36 5.51
C HIS A 253 -1.80 1.98 5.77
N LEU A 254 -0.95 2.99 5.97
CA LEU A 254 0.40 2.73 6.46
C LEU A 254 0.28 2.09 7.85
N VAL A 255 1.07 1.03 8.09
CA VAL A 255 0.89 0.13 9.23
C VAL A 255 0.87 0.90 10.54
N THR A 256 -0.06 0.51 11.40
CA THR A 256 -0.15 0.97 12.78
C THR A 256 0.24 -0.17 13.69
N ILE A 257 0.84 0.15 14.84
CA ILE A 257 1.25 -0.90 15.77
C ILE A 257 0.70 -0.56 17.14
N THR A 258 -0.29 -1.35 17.55
CA THR A 258 -1.11 -1.13 18.75
C THR A 258 -0.86 -2.18 19.83
N SER A 259 0.00 -3.17 19.56
CA SER A 259 0.36 -4.24 20.50
C SER A 259 1.77 -4.76 20.28
N ALA A 260 2.32 -5.47 21.27
CA ALA A 260 3.63 -6.10 21.16
C ALA A 260 3.62 -7.32 20.22
N GLU A 261 2.48 -8.00 20.13
CA GLU A 261 2.26 -9.11 19.21
C GLU A 261 2.29 -8.63 17.76
N GLU A 262 1.61 -7.52 17.47
CA GLU A 262 1.63 -6.87 16.16
C GLU A 262 3.03 -6.34 15.81
N GLN A 263 3.73 -5.73 16.76
CA GLN A 263 5.12 -5.30 16.57
C GLN A 263 6.00 -6.44 16.07
N ALA A 264 5.96 -7.58 16.77
CA ALA A 264 6.77 -8.75 16.41
C ALA A 264 6.38 -9.31 15.03
N PHE A 265 5.10 -9.29 14.68
CA PHE A 265 4.62 -9.73 13.38
C PHE A 265 5.11 -8.81 12.25
N VAL A 266 4.91 -7.51 12.39
CA VAL A 266 5.29 -6.48 11.40
C VAL A 266 6.80 -6.45 11.18
N ALA A 267 7.59 -6.56 12.25
CA ALA A 267 9.04 -6.57 12.16
C ALA A 267 9.61 -7.76 11.38
N ALA A 268 8.91 -8.90 11.38
CA ALA A 268 9.31 -10.07 10.60
C ALA A 268 9.11 -9.91 9.08
N LEU A 269 8.35 -8.89 8.63
CA LEU A 269 8.04 -8.68 7.21
C LEU A 269 9.16 -7.95 6.44
N VAL A 270 10.07 -7.28 7.14
CA VAL A 270 11.10 -6.42 6.52
C VAL A 270 12.50 -6.70 7.05
N GLY A 271 13.50 -6.70 6.16
CA GLY A 271 14.91 -6.84 6.55
C GLY A 271 15.67 -5.50 6.67
N ARG A 272 14.96 -4.38 6.59
CA ARG A 272 15.50 -3.01 6.57
C ARG A 272 14.48 -2.04 7.14
N ASP A 273 14.94 -0.84 7.50
CA ASP A 273 14.09 0.21 8.05
C ASP A 273 12.93 0.54 7.12
N ALA A 274 11.76 0.79 7.69
CA ALA A 274 10.52 1.02 6.95
C ALA A 274 9.61 2.02 7.67
N TRP A 275 8.73 2.68 6.93
CA TRP A 275 7.77 3.63 7.47
C TRP A 275 6.64 2.96 8.27
N LEU A 276 6.28 3.60 9.38
CA LEU A 276 5.06 3.33 10.15
C LEU A 276 4.09 4.49 9.97
N GLY A 277 2.80 4.26 10.22
CA GLY A 277 1.73 5.27 10.13
C GLY A 277 1.80 6.38 11.18
N GLY A 278 2.80 6.37 12.05
CA GLY A 278 2.94 7.28 13.18
C GLY A 278 3.58 8.61 12.77
N PHE A 279 3.06 9.72 13.29
CA PHE A 279 3.59 11.07 13.03
C PHE A 279 3.33 12.02 14.21
N GLN A 280 4.13 13.09 14.30
CA GLN A 280 3.89 14.20 15.24
C GLN A 280 2.89 15.21 14.66
N GLY A 281 1.94 15.64 15.49
CA GLY A 281 0.96 16.67 15.12
C GLY A 281 1.52 18.10 15.19
N VAL A 282 0.66 19.10 14.95
CA VAL A 282 1.01 20.55 14.92
C VAL A 282 1.47 21.11 16.30
N GLY A 283 1.59 20.26 17.32
CA GLY A 283 2.27 20.56 18.58
C GLY A 283 3.33 19.50 18.82
N GLU A 284 4.60 19.93 18.84
CA GLU A 284 5.78 19.08 19.11
C GLU A 284 5.55 18.20 20.36
N GLY A 285 5.95 16.93 20.26
CA GLY A 285 5.95 15.95 21.35
C GLY A 285 4.67 15.12 21.50
N THR A 286 3.65 15.30 20.66
CA THR A 286 2.45 14.43 20.66
C THR A 286 2.36 13.61 19.36
N TRP A 287 2.29 12.29 19.51
CA TRP A 287 2.26 11.32 18.43
C TRP A 287 0.84 10.82 18.13
N PHE A 288 0.59 10.57 16.85
CA PHE A 288 -0.69 10.08 16.33
C PHE A 288 -0.48 8.98 15.30
N TRP A 289 -1.40 8.04 15.23
CA TRP A 289 -1.53 7.15 14.07
C TRP A 289 -2.33 7.85 12.98
N SER A 290 -1.91 7.68 11.72
CA SER A 290 -2.63 8.22 10.55
C SER A 290 -4.08 7.71 10.41
N THR A 291 -4.41 6.60 11.03
CA THR A 291 -5.76 6.00 11.12
C THR A 291 -6.65 6.66 12.17
N GLY A 292 -6.07 7.42 13.12
CA GLY A 292 -6.79 7.99 14.26
C GLY A 292 -6.94 7.06 15.47
N GLU A 293 -6.36 5.86 15.42
CA GLU A 293 -6.26 4.98 16.60
C GLU A 293 -5.45 5.63 17.73
N ARG A 294 -5.63 5.11 18.95
CA ARG A 294 -4.90 5.63 20.11
C ARG A 294 -3.42 5.25 20.03
N PHE A 295 -2.57 6.24 20.25
CA PHE A 295 -1.11 6.06 20.33
C PHE A 295 -0.69 5.64 21.76
N ASP A 296 -1.24 4.52 22.26
CA ASP A 296 -1.04 4.05 23.64
C ASP A 296 0.08 3.00 23.76
N TYR A 297 0.30 2.18 22.72
CA TYR A 297 1.44 1.27 22.62
C TYR A 297 2.60 1.99 21.92
N THR A 298 3.81 1.83 22.47
CA THR A 298 5.02 2.34 21.84
C THR A 298 6.16 1.34 21.96
N ASN A 299 7.01 1.31 20.93
CA ASN A 299 8.23 0.52 20.93
C ASN A 299 9.45 1.37 20.55
N TRP A 300 9.51 2.60 21.07
CA TRP A 300 10.61 3.53 20.82
C TRP A 300 11.96 2.93 21.23
N GLY A 301 12.96 3.17 20.40
CA GLY A 301 14.35 2.81 20.68
C GLY A 301 14.92 3.60 21.86
N PRO A 302 16.11 3.21 22.36
CA PRO A 302 16.77 3.94 23.43
C PRO A 302 16.97 5.43 23.08
N ASN A 303 16.46 6.30 23.96
CA ASN A 303 16.45 7.77 23.81
C ASN A 303 15.55 8.33 22.71
N GLN A 304 14.68 7.52 22.10
CA GLN A 304 13.74 7.98 21.08
C GLN A 304 12.36 8.27 21.71
N PRO A 305 11.54 9.15 21.10
CA PRO A 305 11.89 10.06 20.02
C PRO A 305 12.85 11.18 20.51
N ASP A 306 13.82 11.59 19.70
CA ASP A 306 14.83 12.60 20.07
C ASP A 306 14.82 13.88 19.24
N ASP A 307 13.92 13.98 18.25
CA ASP A 307 13.77 15.11 17.33
C ASP A 307 15.14 15.59 16.80
N ALA A 308 15.95 14.66 16.30
CA ALA A 308 17.34 14.95 15.97
C ALA A 308 17.44 15.99 14.85
N GLY A 309 17.82 17.22 15.21
CA GLY A 309 17.91 18.33 14.25
C GLY A 309 16.66 19.20 14.15
N GLY A 310 15.61 18.92 14.94
CA GLY A 310 14.39 19.71 15.00
C GLY A 310 13.45 19.48 13.83
N ASN A 311 13.48 18.30 13.22
CA ASN A 311 12.70 17.95 12.03
C ASN A 311 12.36 16.45 11.92
N GLU A 312 12.40 15.70 13.02
CA GLU A 312 12.09 14.27 13.01
C GLU A 312 10.67 14.00 13.51
N ASP A 313 9.71 14.06 12.58
CA ASP A 313 8.28 14.05 12.90
C ASP A 313 7.54 12.78 12.45
N CYS A 314 8.23 11.80 11.87
CA CYS A 314 7.62 10.58 11.33
C CYS A 314 8.23 9.30 11.92
N ALA A 315 7.39 8.34 12.30
CA ALA A 315 7.85 7.10 12.92
C ALA A 315 8.37 6.13 11.86
N GLN A 316 9.59 5.62 12.06
CA GLN A 316 10.13 4.49 11.32
C GLN A 316 10.33 3.29 12.23
N LEU A 317 10.19 2.08 11.67
CA LEU A 317 10.69 0.85 12.25
C LEU A 317 12.18 0.71 11.91
N VAL A 318 13.02 0.46 12.90
CA VAL A 318 14.44 0.13 12.74
C VAL A 318 14.58 -1.39 12.75
N ALA A 319 14.83 -2.00 11.59
CA ALA A 319 14.83 -3.46 11.46
C ALA A 319 15.96 -4.13 12.25
N ALA A 320 17.09 -3.43 12.44
CA ALA A 320 18.24 -3.98 13.16
C ALA A 320 18.00 -4.16 14.66
N THR A 321 17.10 -3.38 15.26
CA THR A 321 16.84 -3.38 16.70
C THR A 321 15.42 -3.76 17.07
N ASP A 322 14.52 -3.88 16.08
CA ASP A 322 13.09 -4.10 16.30
C ASP A 322 12.50 -3.05 17.25
N THR A 323 12.80 -1.77 16.97
CA THR A 323 12.34 -0.60 17.73
C THR A 323 12.02 0.56 16.80
N TRP A 324 11.39 1.62 17.30
CA TRP A 324 11.04 2.79 16.53
C TRP A 324 12.05 3.93 16.69
N ASN A 325 12.18 4.74 15.65
CA ASN A 325 12.94 6.00 15.64
C ASN A 325 12.01 7.08 15.07
N ASP A 326 12.09 8.30 15.57
CA ASP A 326 11.50 9.43 14.85
C ASP A 326 12.44 9.86 13.73
N ARG A 327 11.90 10.25 12.58
CA ARG A 327 12.69 10.47 11.38
C ARG A 327 12.17 11.64 10.60
N ASP A 328 13.09 12.34 9.93
CA ASP A 328 12.74 13.32 8.91
C ASP A 328 11.78 12.67 7.91
N CYS A 329 10.55 13.17 7.85
CA CYS A 329 9.46 12.67 7.00
C CYS A 329 9.81 12.66 5.51
N THR A 330 10.84 13.40 5.10
CA THR A 330 11.35 13.46 3.72
C THR A 330 12.39 12.38 3.40
N ALA A 331 12.85 11.62 4.41
CA ALA A 331 13.64 10.41 4.19
C ALA A 331 12.89 9.43 3.28
N ARG A 332 13.62 8.57 2.56
CA ARG A 332 13.01 7.63 1.61
C ARG A 332 13.17 6.19 2.08
N LEU A 333 12.08 5.59 2.54
CA LEU A 333 12.03 4.22 3.09
C LEU A 333 10.90 3.41 2.41
N PRO A 334 10.97 2.06 2.47
CA PRO A 334 9.84 1.19 2.18
C PRO A 334 8.59 1.53 3.02
N ALA A 335 7.43 1.20 2.49
CA ALA A 335 6.15 1.30 3.20
C ALA A 335 5.66 -0.10 3.60
N ILE A 336 5.17 -0.26 4.82
CA ILE A 336 4.43 -1.44 5.24
C ILE A 336 2.95 -1.03 5.29
N CYS A 337 2.12 -1.61 4.44
CA CYS A 337 0.70 -1.31 4.40
C CYS A 337 -0.10 -2.40 5.11
N GLU A 338 -1.18 -2.00 5.75
CA GLU A 338 -2.06 -2.82 6.60
C GLU A 338 -3.53 -2.64 6.17
N VAL A 339 -4.28 -3.74 6.20
CA VAL A 339 -5.73 -3.78 6.08
C VAL A 339 -6.29 -4.50 7.31
N ASP A 340 -7.20 -3.82 8.01
CA ASP A 340 -7.95 -4.33 9.17
C ASP A 340 -9.02 -5.38 8.83
#